data_AF-A0A7J2U5Y6-F1
#
_entry.id   AF-A0A7J2U5Y6-F1
#
_cell.length_a   1.000
_cell.length_b   1.000
_cell.length_c   1.000
_cell.angle_alpha   90.00
_cell.angle_beta   90.00
_cell.angle_gamma   90.00
#
_symmetry.space_group_name_H-M   'P 1'
#
loop_
_entity.id
_entity.type
_entity.pdbx_description
1 polymer ?
#
loop_
_entity_poly.entity_id
_entity_poly.type
_entity_poly.pdbx_seq_one_letter_code
_entity_poly.pdbx_strand_id
1 'polypeptide(L)' 'MSVVKAVTCPVCGCLCDDIELTIENGRITKVKNGCAMAEAKFTSHSCEHRVTKPLIRKNGKFVEVTLEEAVRRAA' A
#
# COMPACT_ATOMS: atom_id res chain seq x y z
N MET A 1 18.73 3.29 -7.83
CA MET A 1 18.18 4.16 -6.77
C MET A 1 17.62 5.40 -7.45
N SER A 2 16.36 5.75 -7.18
CA SER A 2 15.74 6.99 -7.65
C SER A 2 15.04 7.71 -6.49
N VAL A 3 14.88 9.03 -6.61
CA VAL A 3 14.14 9.84 -5.63
C VAL A 3 12.95 10.47 -6.33
N VAL A 4 11.75 10.26 -5.80
CA VAL A 4 10.52 10.92 -6.23
C VAL A 4 10.18 11.99 -5.20
N LYS A 5 10.02 13.23 -5.66
CA LYS A 5 9.72 14.40 -4.82
C LYS A 5 8.28 14.84 -4.98
N ALA A 6 7.84 15.74 -4.10
CA ALA A 6 6.49 16.31 -4.11
C ALA A 6 5.39 15.23 -4.11
N VAL A 7 5.61 14.16 -3.33
CA VAL A 7 4.64 13.07 -3.20
C VAL A 7 3.59 13.48 -2.16
N THR A 8 2.32 13.33 -2.52
CA THR A 8 1.23 13.55 -1.59
C THR A 8 1.07 12.39 -0.61
N CYS A 9 1.07 12.71 0.68
CA CYS A 9 0.87 11.74 1.76
C CYS A 9 -0.61 11.28 1.81
N PRO A 10 -0.90 9.95 1.67
CA PRO A 10 -2.27 9.44 1.59
C PRO A 10 -2.82 8.98 2.97
N VAL A 11 -2.33 9.54 4.06
CA VAL A 11 -2.58 8.99 5.41
C VAL A 11 -3.70 9.71 6.16
N CYS A 12 -3.56 11.02 6.35
CA CYS A 12 -4.52 11.84 7.08
C CYS A 12 -5.00 13.02 6.24
N GLY A 13 -5.96 13.78 6.77
CA GLY A 13 -6.51 14.96 6.09
C GLY A 13 -5.54 16.14 5.90
N CYS A 14 -4.33 16.09 6.48
CA CYS A 14 -3.34 17.15 6.28
C CYS A 14 -2.78 17.17 4.86
N LEU A 15 -2.79 16.03 4.17
CA LEU A 15 -2.42 15.92 2.76
C LEU A 15 -1.06 16.56 2.41
N CYS A 16 -0.03 16.39 3.26
CA CYS A 16 1.31 16.94 3.01
C CYS A 16 1.79 16.53 1.62
N ASP A 17 2.22 17.49 0.81
CA ASP A 17 2.53 17.33 -0.61
C ASP A 17 4.03 17.47 -0.92
N ASP A 18 4.87 17.50 0.12
CA ASP A 18 6.31 17.70 0.06
C ASP A 18 7.14 16.45 0.41
N ILE A 19 6.52 15.26 0.40
CA ILE A 19 7.20 14.01 0.75
C ILE A 19 8.22 13.65 -0.34
N GLU A 20 9.42 13.24 0.09
CA GLU A 20 10.41 12.61 -0.80
C GLU A 20 10.50 11.11 -0.50
N LEU A 21 10.40 10.29 -1.55
CA LEU A 21 10.51 8.83 -1.48
C LEU A 21 11.77 8.36 -2.20
N THR A 22 12.62 7.61 -1.51
CA THR A 22 13.72 6.86 -2.15
C THR A 22 13.22 5.49 -2.59
N ILE A 23 13.45 5.15 -3.85
CA ILE A 23 13.07 3.88 -4.45
C ILE A 23 14.32 3.10 -4.88
N GLU A 24 14.38 1.85 -4.44
CA GLU A 24 15.43 0.89 -4.79
C GLU A 24 14.79 -0.45 -5.15
N ASN A 25 15.18 -1.02 -6.30
CA ASN A 25 14.66 -2.31 -6.78
C ASN A 25 13.12 -2.39 -6.80
N GLY A 26 12.46 -1.30 -7.21
CA GLY A 26 11.00 -1.20 -7.25
C GLY A 26 10.31 -1.08 -5.89
N ARG A 27 11.06 -0.84 -4.82
CA ARG A 27 10.56 -0.74 -3.43
C ARG A 27 10.90 0.61 -2.84
N ILE A 28 9.94 1.20 -2.13
CA ILE A 28 10.20 2.38 -1.31
C ILE A 28 11.04 1.95 -0.10
N THR A 29 12.22 2.57 0.08
CA THR A 29 13.18 2.23 1.15
C THR A 29 13.39 3.36 2.16
N LYS A 30 13.06 4.61 1.81
CA LYS A 30 13.18 5.77 2.71
C LYS A 30 12.10 6.81 2.41
N VAL A 31 11.66 7.49 3.47
CA VAL A 31 10.71 8.60 3.43
C VAL A 31 11.36 9.82 4.08
N LYS A 32 11.20 11.00 3.50
CA LYS A 32 11.63 12.29 4.07
C LYS A 32 10.46 13.27 4.08
N ASN A 33 10.47 14.20 5.02
CA ASN A 33 9.39 15.16 5.32
C ASN A 33 8.07 14.52 5.83
N GLY A 34 8.01 13.19 5.94
CA GLY A 34 6.88 12.47 6.51
C GLY A 34 6.95 12.39 8.04
N CYS A 35 5.79 12.41 8.69
CA CYS A 35 5.67 11.99 10.09
C CYS A 35 5.75 10.45 10.21
N ALA A 36 5.79 9.92 11.44
CA ALA A 36 5.88 8.48 11.69
C ALA A 36 4.78 7.65 10.99
N MET A 37 3.56 8.20 10.87
CA MET A 37 2.45 7.53 10.18
C MET A 37 2.66 7.46 8.65
N ALA A 38 3.19 8.53 8.05
CA ALA A 38 3.56 8.56 6.64
C ALA A 38 4.69 7.57 6.36
N GLU A 39 5.72 7.57 7.19
CA GLU A 39 6.85 6.65 7.09
C GLU A 39 6.39 5.19 7.16
N ALA A 40 5.57 4.84 8.16
CA ALA A 40 4.98 3.51 8.28
C ALA A 40 4.16 3.13 7.03
N LYS A 41 3.28 4.01 6.55
CA LYS A 41 2.43 3.75 5.38
C LYS A 41 3.24 3.44 4.12
N PHE A 42 4.29 4.23 3.87
CA PHE A 42 5.11 4.09 2.67
C PHE A 42 6.14 2.97 2.76
N THR A 43 6.54 2.51 3.94
CA THR A 43 7.54 1.44 4.09
C THR A 43 6.91 0.05 4.35
N SER A 44 5.69 -0.01 4.88
CA SER A 44 5.00 -1.27 5.20
C SER A 44 4.31 -1.95 4.01
N HIS A 45 4.58 -1.54 2.76
CA HIS A 45 3.90 -2.08 1.57
C HIS A 45 4.13 -3.58 1.33
N SER A 46 5.15 -4.15 1.99
CA SER A 46 5.52 -5.56 1.90
C SER A 46 5.49 -6.29 3.24
N CYS A 47 4.61 -5.88 4.16
CA CYS A 47 4.39 -6.64 5.39
C CYS A 47 3.70 -7.98 5.10
N GLU A 48 3.81 -8.93 6.04
CA GLU A 48 3.19 -10.25 5.93
C GLU A 48 1.66 -10.21 5.81
N HIS A 49 1.03 -9.13 6.29
CA HIS A 49 -0.42 -8.93 6.22
C HIS A 49 -0.89 -8.29 4.91
N ARG A 50 0.00 -8.07 3.93
CA ARG A 50 -0.38 -7.53 2.63
C ARG A 50 -1.18 -8.57 1.84
N VAL A 51 -2.47 -8.31 1.64
CA VAL A 51 -3.32 -9.12 0.76
C VAL A 51 -2.86 -8.94 -0.69
N THR A 52 -2.35 -10.02 -1.30
CA THR A 52 -1.82 -10.03 -2.69
C THR A 52 -2.77 -10.70 -3.70
N LYS A 53 -3.84 -11.34 -3.21
CA LYS A 53 -4.85 -12.03 -4.02
C LYS A 53 -6.26 -11.70 -3.51
N PRO A 54 -7.27 -11.63 -4.39
CA PRO A 54 -8.67 -11.53 -3.96
C PRO A 54 -9.08 -12.76 -3.14
N LEU A 55 -9.86 -12.54 -2.08
CA LEU A 55 -10.30 -13.58 -1.16
C LEU A 55 -11.82 -13.58 -1.02
N ILE A 56 -12.41 -14.78 -0.98
CA ILE A 56 -13.84 -14.97 -0.71
C ILE A 56 -14.01 -15.90 0.50
N ARG A 57 -14.91 -15.54 1.42
CA ARG A 57 -15.26 -16.40 2.55
C ARG A 57 -16.15 -17.57 2.10
N LYS A 58 -15.67 -18.81 2.27
CA LYS A 58 -16.39 -20.07 2.02
C LYS A 58 -16.28 -20.94 3.28
N ASN A 59 -17.41 -21.34 3.87
CA ASN A 59 -17.48 -22.16 5.09
C ASN A 59 -16.61 -21.61 6.25
N GLY A 60 -16.70 -20.30 6.50
CA GLY A 60 -15.98 -19.64 7.59
C GLY A 60 -14.52 -19.29 7.31
N LYS A 61 -13.89 -19.84 6.27
CA LYS A 61 -12.49 -19.61 5.89
C LYS A 61 -12.37 -18.74 4.64
N PHE A 62 -11.26 -18.02 4.49
CA PHE A 62 -10.94 -17.30 3.24
C PHE A 62 -10.31 -18.25 2.23
N VAL A 63 -10.75 -18.15 0.98
CA VAL A 63 -10.22 -18.90 -0.16
C VAL A 63 -9.84 -17.91 -1.25
N GLU A 64 -8.65 -18.08 -1.83
CA GLU A 64 -8.18 -17.28 -2.98
C GLU A 64 -9.04 -17.52 -4.22
N VAL A 65 -9.33 -16.45 -4.95
CA VAL A 65 -10.11 -16.48 -6.19
C VAL A 65 -9.55 -15.51 -7.23
N THR A 66 -10.03 -15.58 -8.48
CA THR A 66 -9.65 -14.59 -9.50
C THR A 66 -10.31 -13.24 -9.24
N LEU A 67 -9.75 -12.19 -9.86
CA LEU A 67 -10.34 -10.85 -9.77
C LEU A 67 -11.75 -10.83 -10.36
N GLU A 68 -11.98 -11.53 -11.47
CA GLU A 68 -13.28 -11.62 -12.14
C GLU A 68 -14.34 -12.29 -11.24
N GLU A 69 -13.99 -13.38 -10.54
CA GLU A 69 -14.90 -14.03 -9.58
C GLU A 69 -15.20 -13.09 -8.40
N ALA A 70 -14.18 -12.44 -7.84
CA ALA A 70 -14.32 -11.53 -6.71
C ALA A 70 -15.22 -10.33 -7.05
N VAL A 71 -15.00 -9.69 -8.21
CA VAL A 71 -15.80 -8.55 -8.68
C VAL A 71 -17.24 -8.97 -8.95
N ARG A 72 -17.46 -10.10 -9.64
CA ARG A 72 -18.82 -10.60 -9.92
C ARG A 72 -19.62 -10.90 -8.67
N ARG A 73 -18.97 -11.34 -7.59
CA ARG A 73 -19.64 -11.59 -6.30
C ARG A 73 -19.97 -10.31 -5.52
N ALA A 74 -19.21 -9.24 -5.72
CA ALA A 74 -19.34 -8.00 -4.95
C ALA A 74 -20.32 -6.98 -5.57
N ALA A 75 -20.52 -7.03 -6.89
CA ALA A 75 -21.50 -6.23 -7.62
C ALA A 75 -22.94 -6.71 -7.38
#